data_AF-A0A958MBG5-F1
#
_entry.id   AF-A0A958MBG5-F1
#
_cell.length_a   1.000
_cell.length_b   1.000
_cell.length_c   1.000
_cell.angle_alpha   90.00
_cell.angle_beta   90.00
_cell.angle_gamma   90.00
#
_symmetry.space_group_name_H-M   'P 1'
#
loop_
_entity.id
_entity.type
_entity.pdbx_description
1 polymer ?
#
loop_
_entity_poly.entity_id
_entity_poly.type
_entity_poly.pdbx_seq_one_letter_code
_entity_poly.pdbx_strand_id
1 'polypeptide(L)'
;MATATYYKPVFYSLLRTIYWLPLNNWQHILVARSLFAFIGSASLVLTYTIARTYYQKNICAWIAILFLLSINIYSLHFFRVRSDVLLVFFSLLYLYVFLKKSEKKVFSFSPLLLVLSLLAFTSTPKGVYSLIAIFLFSSIHLTEQGLSRKKAWSLSFFHSLMPIFIILIFSSLMMMTQYSDPYALALQYFYNSFENYFSVQNWGHILTLGKQAPLHLLLIFIASVSILRTNKNRRSWLPVLVLSLTMVFFILLHNEKWRFFIGPHLSFVALLIPSLFYTLSKGWMKTLIPFLLVLTPVLFTRYSQWHSSNKTQELIINYLEDMASYFDNPVVFDSVGILPRVQNTYWFIGPNDRVSADYAIRSLGSHPPTLVFITAKLKPISQQILGELAQNYHQYEVGIWVRKDHMDRLNSRQPGLIAPIEYWFSHSMRPPD
;
A
#
# COMPACT_ATOMS: atom_id res chain seq x y z
N MET A 1 20.83 -7.54 -20.88
CA MET A 1 20.01 -6.68 -20.00
C MET A 1 18.92 -7.54 -19.38
N ALA A 2 18.89 -7.70 -18.05
CA ALA A 2 17.74 -8.32 -17.38
C ALA A 2 16.81 -7.22 -16.88
N THR A 3 15.68 -7.06 -17.57
CA THR A 3 14.57 -6.20 -17.16
C THR A 3 13.93 -6.74 -15.89
N ALA A 4 14.15 -6.06 -14.76
CA ALA A 4 13.55 -6.43 -13.47
C ALA A 4 12.03 -6.57 -13.57
N THR A 5 11.51 -7.72 -13.15
CA THR A 5 10.09 -8.09 -13.25
C THR A 5 9.23 -7.16 -12.39
N TYR A 6 8.50 -6.24 -13.01
CA TYR A 6 7.78 -5.17 -12.30
C TYR A 6 6.40 -5.63 -11.81
N TYR A 7 6.40 -6.45 -10.75
CA TYR A 7 5.24 -7.07 -10.06
C TYR A 7 4.06 -6.15 -9.65
N LYS A 8 4.21 -4.83 -9.83
CA LYS A 8 3.21 -3.78 -9.55
C LYS A 8 3.32 -2.68 -10.62
N PRO A 9 2.76 -2.90 -11.84
CA PRO A 9 3.09 -2.11 -13.02
C PRO A 9 3.00 -0.60 -12.84
N VAL A 10 1.91 -0.07 -12.26
CA VAL A 10 1.73 1.38 -12.11
C VAL A 10 2.65 1.96 -11.03
N PHE A 11 2.81 1.26 -9.89
CA PHE A 11 3.69 1.69 -8.81
C PHE A 11 5.15 1.79 -9.26
N TYR A 12 5.65 0.78 -9.97
CA TYR A 12 7.04 0.78 -10.44
C TYR A 12 7.26 1.69 -11.66
N SER A 13 6.26 1.87 -12.53
CA SER A 13 6.37 2.84 -13.63
C SER A 13 6.49 4.27 -13.09
N LEU A 14 5.72 4.61 -12.05
CA LEU A 14 5.79 5.92 -11.38
C LEU A 14 7.11 6.15 -10.63
N LEU A 15 7.73 5.10 -10.09
CA LEU A 15 9.07 5.20 -9.50
C LEU A 15 10.16 5.28 -10.59
N ARG A 16 10.02 4.55 -11.70
CA ARG A 16 10.98 4.54 -12.81
C ARG A 16 11.17 5.93 -13.43
N THR A 17 10.11 6.73 -13.55
CA THR A 17 10.22 8.11 -14.06
C THR A 17 10.96 9.04 -13.12
N ILE A 18 10.90 8.83 -11.79
CA ILE A 18 11.73 9.56 -10.81
C ILE A 18 13.21 9.18 -11.00
N TYR A 19 13.51 7.89 -11.17
CA TYR A 19 14.87 7.39 -11.40
C TYR A 19 15.44 7.68 -12.80
N TRP A 20 14.67 8.34 -13.68
CA TRP A 20 15.18 8.91 -14.93
C TRP A 20 15.71 10.34 -14.77
N LEU A 21 15.48 10.98 -13.63
CA LEU A 21 16.06 12.29 -13.32
C LEU A 21 17.53 12.12 -12.86
N PRO A 22 18.48 12.95 -13.34
CA PRO A 22 19.88 12.93 -12.94
C PRO A 22 20.06 13.57 -11.55
N LEU A 23 19.58 12.86 -10.53
CA LEU A 23 19.63 13.23 -9.12
C LEU A 23 20.48 12.22 -8.36
N ASN A 24 20.96 12.60 -7.18
CA ASN A 24 21.57 11.64 -6.26
C ASN A 24 20.50 10.77 -5.55
N ASN A 25 20.94 9.69 -4.92
CA ASN A 25 20.07 8.70 -4.32
C ASN A 25 19.16 9.27 -3.20
N TRP A 26 19.70 10.15 -2.36
CA TRP A 26 18.92 10.86 -1.34
C TRP A 26 17.84 11.76 -1.95
N GLN A 27 18.16 12.49 -3.03
CA GLN A 27 17.20 13.30 -3.77
C GLN A 27 16.10 12.44 -4.41
N HIS A 28 16.40 11.28 -5.02
CA HIS A 28 15.34 10.38 -5.51
C HIS A 28 14.41 9.91 -4.39
N ILE A 29 14.96 9.58 -3.21
CA ILE A 29 14.17 9.18 -2.03
C ILE A 29 13.28 10.34 -1.56
N LEU A 30 13.78 11.58 -1.54
CA LEU A 30 13.00 12.77 -1.19
C LEU A 30 11.91 13.08 -2.22
N VAL A 31 12.19 12.98 -3.52
CA VAL A 31 11.19 13.17 -4.59
C VAL A 31 10.11 12.10 -4.52
N ALA A 32 10.47 10.83 -4.32
CA ALA A 32 9.50 9.75 -4.13
C ALA A 32 8.65 9.96 -2.87
N ARG A 33 9.26 10.32 -1.73
CA ARG A 33 8.51 10.65 -0.50
C ARG A 33 7.55 11.82 -0.72
N SER A 34 7.99 12.89 -1.38
CA SER A 34 7.18 14.08 -1.67
C SER A 34 6.01 13.77 -2.60
N LEU A 35 6.24 12.97 -3.66
CA LEU A 35 5.18 12.53 -4.58
C LEU A 35 4.12 11.68 -3.87
N PHE A 36 4.52 10.71 -3.05
CA PHE A 36 3.56 9.88 -2.32
C PHE A 36 2.87 10.63 -1.18
N ALA A 37 3.52 11.62 -0.56
CA ALA A 37 2.87 12.53 0.38
C ALA A 37 1.83 13.44 -0.32
N PHE A 38 2.12 13.92 -1.53
CA PHE A 38 1.16 14.65 -2.36
C PHE A 38 -0.04 13.77 -2.77
N ILE A 39 0.19 12.54 -3.21
CA ILE A 39 -0.87 11.59 -3.58
C ILE A 39 -1.72 11.19 -2.36
N GLY A 40 -1.11 11.01 -1.18
CA GLY A 40 -1.84 10.83 0.08
C GLY A 40 -2.70 12.05 0.45
N SER A 41 -2.15 13.26 0.28
CA SER A 41 -2.88 14.51 0.53
C SER A 41 -4.04 14.69 -0.45
N ALA A 42 -3.84 14.41 -1.74
CA ALA A 42 -4.89 14.40 -2.76
C ALA A 42 -5.97 13.33 -2.47
N SER A 43 -5.59 12.18 -1.92
CA SER A 43 -6.53 11.15 -1.47
C SER A 43 -7.39 11.62 -0.28
N LEU A 44 -6.82 12.37 0.66
CA LEU A 44 -7.60 13.02 1.73
C LEU A 44 -8.57 14.07 1.17
N VAL A 45 -8.15 14.88 0.20
CA VAL A 45 -9.04 15.83 -0.50
C VAL A 45 -10.16 15.11 -1.26
N LEU A 46 -9.89 13.95 -1.86
CA LEU A 46 -10.92 13.11 -2.48
C LEU A 46 -11.90 12.54 -1.43
N THR A 47 -11.42 11.98 -0.31
CA THR A 47 -12.30 11.53 0.79
C THR A 47 -13.19 12.66 1.33
N TYR A 48 -12.61 13.85 1.56
CA TYR A 48 -13.37 15.04 1.96
C TYR A 48 -14.45 15.38 0.92
N THR A 49 -14.09 15.37 -0.36
CA THR A 49 -15.01 15.74 -1.45
C THR A 49 -16.14 14.71 -1.62
N ILE A 50 -15.83 13.41 -1.54
CA ILE A 50 -16.82 12.32 -1.59
C ILE A 50 -17.78 12.43 -0.40
N ALA A 51 -17.27 12.63 0.81
CA ALA A 51 -18.09 12.84 1.99
C ALA A 51 -18.94 14.12 1.89
N ARG A 52 -18.40 15.22 1.33
CA ARG A 52 -19.14 16.46 1.10
C ARG A 52 -20.28 16.29 0.09
N THR A 53 -20.03 15.61 -1.03
CA THR A 53 -21.07 15.25 -2.02
C THR A 53 -22.17 14.40 -1.40
N TYR A 54 -21.80 13.36 -0.65
CA TYR A 54 -22.75 12.37 -0.14
C TYR A 54 -23.58 12.87 1.07
N TYR A 55 -22.98 13.70 1.93
CA TYR A 55 -23.63 14.22 3.15
C TYR A 55 -24.02 15.70 3.07
N GLN A 56 -23.74 16.38 1.95
CA GLN A 56 -24.13 17.78 1.65
C GLN A 56 -23.70 18.83 2.70
N LYS A 57 -22.73 18.51 3.57
CA LYS A 57 -22.28 19.37 4.67
C LYS A 57 -20.77 19.31 4.88
N ASN A 58 -20.14 20.48 4.96
CA ASN A 58 -18.69 20.60 5.19
C ASN A 58 -18.27 19.97 6.52
N ILE A 59 -19.05 20.12 7.60
CA ILE A 59 -18.74 19.52 8.91
C ILE A 59 -18.70 17.98 8.85
N CYS A 60 -19.59 17.36 8.06
CA CYS A 60 -19.59 15.92 7.83
C CYS A 60 -18.32 15.47 7.09
N ALA A 61 -17.88 16.23 6.09
CA ALA A 61 -16.64 15.96 5.39
C ALA A 61 -15.40 16.11 6.30
N TRP A 62 -15.36 17.14 7.15
CA TRP A 62 -14.29 17.30 8.15
C TRP A 62 -14.26 16.17 9.19
N ILE A 63 -15.42 15.66 9.63
CA ILE A 63 -15.49 14.52 10.56
C ILE A 63 -14.85 13.25 9.98
N ALA A 64 -15.00 12.99 8.67
CA ALA A 64 -14.31 11.86 8.02
C ALA A 64 -12.78 12.03 8.02
N ILE A 65 -12.27 13.24 7.78
CA ILE A 65 -10.83 13.54 7.79
C ILE A 65 -10.24 13.49 9.20
N LEU A 66 -10.93 14.06 10.19
CA LEU A 66 -10.53 13.96 11.60
C LEU A 66 -10.51 12.50 12.09
N PHE A 67 -11.51 11.70 11.70
CA PHE A 67 -11.51 10.27 11.99
C PHE A 67 -10.28 9.55 11.40
N LEU A 68 -9.91 9.83 10.15
CA LEU A 68 -8.69 9.25 9.55
C LEU A 68 -7.41 9.67 10.29
N LEU A 69 -7.23 10.98 10.52
CA LEU A 69 -6.04 11.51 11.17
C LEU A 69 -5.91 11.05 12.64
N SER A 70 -7.04 10.75 13.31
CA SER A 70 -7.09 10.19 14.66
C SER A 70 -6.63 8.73 14.78
N ILE A 71 -6.53 7.99 13.66
CA ILE A 71 -6.04 6.61 13.66
C ILE A 71 -4.54 6.64 13.39
N ASN A 72 -3.73 6.36 14.42
CA ASN A 72 -2.27 6.37 14.33
C ASN A 72 -1.73 5.49 13.17
N ILE A 73 -2.35 4.32 12.94
CA ILE A 73 -2.04 3.40 11.82
C ILE A 73 -2.22 4.08 10.45
N TYR A 74 -3.20 4.98 10.30
CA TYR A 74 -3.41 5.75 9.07
C TYR A 74 -2.27 6.75 8.89
N SER A 75 -2.15 7.67 9.84
CA SER A 75 -1.23 8.82 9.78
C SER A 75 0.24 8.40 9.65
N LEU A 76 0.66 7.29 10.26
CA LEU A 76 2.03 6.76 10.14
C LEU A 76 2.33 6.04 8.82
N HIS A 77 1.32 5.52 8.09
CA HIS A 77 1.55 4.62 6.95
C HIS A 77 1.00 5.11 5.61
N PHE A 78 0.08 6.08 5.60
CA PHE A 78 -0.59 6.55 4.38
C PHE A 78 0.28 7.47 3.51
N PHE A 79 1.21 8.22 4.12
CA PHE A 79 2.15 9.11 3.41
C PHE A 79 3.48 8.44 3.03
N ARG A 80 3.61 7.11 3.16
CA ARG A 80 4.83 6.37 2.79
C ARG A 80 4.81 5.95 1.32
N VAL A 81 5.99 5.85 0.70
CA VAL A 81 6.19 5.39 -0.69
C VAL A 81 5.74 3.94 -0.85
N ARG A 82 4.46 3.73 -1.19
CA ARG A 82 3.82 2.40 -1.20
C ARG A 82 2.69 2.31 -2.22
N SER A 83 2.64 1.18 -2.93
CA SER A 83 1.60 0.83 -3.92
C SER A 83 0.17 0.98 -3.42
N ASP A 84 -0.05 0.72 -2.14
CA ASP A 84 -1.38 0.70 -1.53
C ASP A 84 -1.98 2.12 -1.40
N VAL A 85 -1.15 3.17 -1.49
CA VAL A 85 -1.57 4.57 -1.56
C VAL A 85 -2.13 4.90 -2.96
N LEU A 86 -1.48 4.41 -4.03
CA LEU A 86 -1.97 4.57 -5.41
C LEU A 86 -3.30 3.85 -5.63
N LEU A 87 -3.42 2.63 -5.11
CA LEU A 87 -4.68 1.88 -5.09
C LEU A 87 -5.82 2.73 -4.54
N VAL A 88 -5.64 3.30 -3.35
CA VAL A 88 -6.65 4.12 -2.69
C VAL A 88 -6.90 5.43 -3.43
N PHE A 89 -5.86 6.11 -3.94
CA PHE A 89 -6.02 7.30 -4.76
C PHE A 89 -6.92 7.06 -5.98
N PHE A 90 -6.59 6.05 -6.82
CA PHE A 90 -7.38 5.74 -8.01
C PHE A 90 -8.79 5.25 -7.68
N SER A 91 -8.95 4.49 -6.58
CA SER A 91 -10.26 4.03 -6.09
C SER A 91 -11.16 5.16 -5.59
N LEU A 92 -10.60 6.15 -4.87
CA LEU A 92 -11.34 7.34 -4.46
C LEU A 92 -11.63 8.26 -5.66
N LEU A 93 -10.70 8.39 -6.60
CA LEU A 93 -10.90 9.16 -7.83
C LEU A 93 -12.00 8.53 -8.71
N TYR A 94 -12.07 7.20 -8.78
CA TYR A 94 -13.21 6.48 -9.36
C TYR A 94 -14.52 6.88 -8.67
N LEU A 95 -14.59 6.81 -7.33
CA LEU A 95 -15.81 7.11 -6.58
C LEU A 95 -16.27 8.56 -6.77
N TYR A 96 -15.33 9.53 -6.80
CA TYR A 96 -15.61 10.92 -7.11
C TYR A 96 -16.19 11.10 -8.53
N VAL A 97 -15.55 10.53 -9.56
CA VAL A 97 -16.01 10.63 -10.95
C VAL A 97 -17.36 9.92 -11.15
N PHE A 98 -17.56 8.78 -10.50
CA PHE A 98 -18.81 8.02 -10.52
C PHE A 98 -19.97 8.82 -9.92
N LEU A 99 -19.80 9.37 -8.70
CA LEU A 99 -20.81 10.19 -8.04
C LEU A 99 -21.17 11.43 -8.88
N LYS A 100 -20.17 12.15 -9.41
CA LYS A 100 -20.36 13.34 -10.25
C LYS A 100 -21.09 13.06 -11.58
N LYS A 101 -21.02 11.83 -12.11
CA LYS A 101 -21.85 11.39 -13.25
C LYS A 101 -23.26 10.96 -12.84
N SER A 102 -23.37 10.31 -11.69
CA SER A 102 -24.62 9.87 -11.07
C SER A 102 -25.53 11.05 -10.68
N GLU A 103 -24.97 12.16 -10.17
CA GLU A 103 -25.71 13.43 -9.92
C GLU A 103 -26.45 13.92 -11.17
N LYS A 104 -25.82 13.79 -12.34
CA LYS A 104 -26.40 14.18 -13.65
C LYS A 104 -27.35 13.13 -14.24
N LYS A 105 -27.62 12.03 -13.53
CA LYS A 105 -28.41 10.86 -13.99
C LYS A 105 -27.90 10.22 -15.29
N VAL A 106 -26.62 10.42 -15.66
CA VAL A 106 -26.02 9.89 -16.89
C VAL A 106 -25.56 8.44 -16.67
N PHE A 107 -26.50 7.51 -16.76
CA PHE A 107 -26.29 6.07 -16.51
C PHE A 107 -25.82 5.31 -17.76
N SER A 108 -24.61 5.63 -18.22
CA SER A 108 -23.95 5.06 -19.40
C SER A 108 -22.62 4.38 -19.08
N PHE A 109 -22.06 3.64 -20.04
CA PHE A 109 -20.65 3.21 -19.97
C PHE A 109 -19.71 4.43 -19.93
N SER A 110 -18.50 4.25 -19.40
CA SER A 110 -17.57 5.33 -19.11
C SER A 110 -16.12 4.83 -19.13
N PRO A 111 -15.38 5.01 -20.24
CA PRO A 111 -13.98 4.56 -20.35
C PRO A 111 -13.09 5.04 -19.20
N LEU A 112 -13.25 6.28 -18.75
CA LEU A 112 -12.51 6.83 -17.60
C LEU A 112 -12.72 6.04 -16.30
N LEU A 113 -13.89 5.44 -16.07
CA LEU A 113 -14.11 4.62 -14.86
C LEU A 113 -13.40 3.27 -14.98
N LEU A 114 -13.43 2.65 -16.17
CA LEU A 114 -12.68 1.43 -16.48
C LEU A 114 -11.15 1.64 -16.37
N VAL A 115 -10.65 2.80 -16.82
CA VAL A 115 -9.22 3.16 -16.70
C VAL A 115 -8.84 3.36 -15.23
N LEU A 116 -9.65 4.06 -14.44
CA LEU A 116 -9.37 4.28 -13.01
C LEU A 116 -9.38 2.98 -12.19
N SER A 117 -10.31 2.06 -12.48
CA SER A 117 -10.34 0.74 -11.83
C SER A 117 -9.19 -0.18 -12.29
N LEU A 118 -8.76 -0.09 -13.56
CA LEU A 118 -7.56 -0.76 -14.06
C LEU A 118 -6.28 -0.22 -13.40
N LEU A 119 -6.14 1.10 -13.26
CA LEU A 119 -5.00 1.74 -12.56
C LEU A 119 -4.98 1.39 -11.06
N ALA A 120 -6.14 1.30 -10.41
CA ALA A 120 -6.28 0.83 -9.04
C ALA A 120 -5.77 -0.62 -8.89
N PHE A 121 -6.18 -1.53 -9.78
CA PHE A 121 -5.79 -2.95 -9.72
C PHE A 121 -4.32 -3.18 -10.08
N THR A 122 -3.83 -2.56 -11.15
CA THR A 122 -2.42 -2.62 -11.58
C THR A 122 -1.44 -1.89 -10.64
N SER A 123 -1.94 -1.18 -9.61
CA SER A 123 -1.11 -0.67 -8.53
C SER A 123 -0.67 -1.77 -7.56
N THR A 124 -1.53 -2.76 -7.26
CA THR A 124 -1.23 -3.88 -6.34
C THR A 124 -2.35 -4.94 -6.43
N PRO A 125 -2.07 -6.27 -6.39
CA PRO A 125 -3.12 -7.31 -6.55
C PRO A 125 -4.27 -7.20 -5.53
N LYS A 126 -3.97 -6.66 -4.35
CA LYS A 126 -4.94 -6.33 -3.28
C LYS A 126 -6.07 -5.40 -3.73
N GLY A 127 -5.90 -4.73 -4.87
CA GLY A 127 -6.94 -3.91 -5.49
C GLY A 127 -8.23 -4.66 -5.78
N VAL A 128 -8.21 -5.99 -5.90
CA VAL A 128 -9.43 -6.81 -6.01
C VAL A 128 -10.46 -6.47 -4.92
N TYR A 129 -10.03 -6.32 -3.66
CA TYR A 129 -10.92 -5.97 -2.54
C TYR A 129 -11.57 -4.60 -2.73
N SER A 130 -10.81 -3.64 -3.25
CA SER A 130 -11.32 -2.30 -3.59
C SER A 130 -12.30 -2.36 -4.76
N LEU A 131 -12.01 -3.13 -5.79
CA LEU A 131 -12.89 -3.29 -6.96
C LEU A 131 -14.21 -4.00 -6.62
N ILE A 132 -14.20 -4.98 -5.71
CA ILE A 132 -15.41 -5.65 -5.21
C ILE A 132 -16.23 -4.70 -4.31
N ALA A 133 -15.60 -3.96 -3.40
CA ALA A 133 -16.33 -3.01 -2.56
C ALA A 133 -16.92 -1.85 -3.39
N ILE A 134 -16.20 -1.38 -4.41
CA ILE A 134 -16.68 -0.41 -5.41
C ILE A 134 -17.83 -1.00 -6.24
N PHE A 135 -17.74 -2.26 -6.68
CA PHE A 135 -18.81 -2.93 -7.43
C PHE A 135 -20.12 -2.97 -6.64
N LEU A 136 -20.06 -3.33 -5.37
CA LEU A 136 -21.22 -3.36 -4.47
C LEU A 136 -21.75 -1.94 -4.22
N PHE A 137 -20.87 -0.97 -3.96
CA PHE A 137 -21.23 0.43 -3.82
C PHE A 137 -22.00 0.95 -5.03
N SER A 138 -21.44 0.84 -6.24
CA SER A 138 -22.06 1.37 -7.45
C SER A 138 -23.34 0.61 -7.83
N SER A 139 -23.38 -0.71 -7.63
CA SER A 139 -24.57 -1.52 -7.92
C SER A 139 -25.76 -1.11 -7.05
N ILE A 140 -25.54 -0.87 -5.75
CA ILE A 140 -26.58 -0.43 -4.82
C ILE A 140 -26.94 1.04 -5.11
N HIS A 141 -25.94 1.92 -5.28
CA HIS A 141 -26.17 3.35 -5.54
C HIS A 141 -26.98 3.61 -6.81
N LEU A 142 -26.70 2.88 -7.91
CA LEU A 142 -27.51 2.96 -9.14
C LEU A 142 -28.92 2.41 -8.94
N THR A 143 -29.09 1.34 -8.14
CA THR A 143 -30.41 0.76 -7.87
C THR A 143 -31.27 1.70 -7.02
N GLU A 144 -30.71 2.34 -6.00
CA GLU A 144 -31.39 3.33 -5.16
C GLU A 144 -31.69 4.65 -5.90
N GLN A 145 -31.01 4.91 -7.03
CA GLN A 145 -31.35 5.98 -7.98
C GLN A 145 -32.40 5.56 -9.05
N GLY A 146 -33.02 4.39 -8.89
CA GLY A 146 -34.12 3.92 -9.74
C GLY A 146 -33.69 3.16 -11.01
N LEU A 147 -32.40 2.84 -11.16
CA LEU A 147 -31.94 2.00 -12.28
C LEU A 147 -32.28 0.53 -11.98
N SER A 148 -32.76 -0.21 -12.99
CA SER A 148 -33.12 -1.62 -12.79
C SER A 148 -31.89 -2.45 -12.36
N ARG A 149 -32.07 -3.36 -11.39
CA ARG A 149 -30.97 -4.11 -10.76
C ARG A 149 -30.04 -4.78 -11.78
N LYS A 150 -30.59 -5.36 -12.86
CA LYS A 150 -29.81 -5.97 -13.95
C LYS A 150 -28.89 -4.94 -14.66
N LYS A 151 -29.39 -3.73 -14.95
CA LYS A 151 -28.60 -2.66 -15.58
C LYS A 151 -27.59 -2.05 -14.60
N ALA A 152 -27.97 -1.86 -13.34
CA ALA A 152 -27.08 -1.38 -12.27
C ALA A 152 -25.87 -2.31 -12.04
N TRP A 153 -26.13 -3.63 -11.96
CA TRP A 153 -25.09 -4.65 -11.81
C TRP A 153 -24.21 -4.75 -13.07
N SER A 154 -24.80 -4.74 -14.27
CA SER A 154 -24.04 -4.80 -15.53
C SER A 154 -23.12 -3.60 -15.72
N LEU A 155 -23.60 -2.36 -15.51
CA LEU A 155 -22.75 -1.16 -15.59
C LEU A 155 -21.63 -1.21 -14.54
N SER A 156 -21.95 -1.59 -13.30
CA SER A 156 -20.95 -1.70 -12.22
C SER A 156 -19.88 -2.74 -12.55
N PHE A 157 -20.27 -3.91 -13.08
CA PHE A 157 -19.33 -4.94 -13.52
C PHE A 157 -18.38 -4.40 -14.60
N PHE A 158 -18.92 -3.74 -15.63
CA PHE A 158 -18.11 -3.14 -16.69
C PHE A 158 -17.22 -1.98 -16.23
N HIS A 159 -17.60 -1.24 -15.20
CA HIS A 159 -16.79 -0.15 -14.66
C HIS A 159 -15.73 -0.61 -13.67
N SER A 160 -16.00 -1.59 -12.79
CA SER A 160 -15.09 -1.94 -11.69
C SER A 160 -14.54 -3.37 -11.68
N LEU A 161 -15.24 -4.38 -12.21
CA LEU A 161 -14.75 -5.78 -12.18
C LEU A 161 -14.09 -6.21 -13.49
N MET A 162 -14.49 -5.63 -14.63
CA MET A 162 -13.91 -5.89 -15.95
C MET A 162 -12.36 -5.79 -16.02
N PRO A 163 -11.66 -4.88 -15.31
CA PRO A 163 -10.19 -4.88 -15.28
C PRO A 163 -9.57 -6.19 -14.80
N ILE A 164 -10.25 -6.92 -13.90
CA ILE A 164 -9.77 -8.20 -13.38
C ILE A 164 -9.78 -9.21 -14.52
N PHE A 165 -10.89 -9.31 -15.26
CA PHE A 165 -11.01 -10.21 -16.42
C PHE A 165 -10.04 -9.83 -17.55
N ILE A 166 -9.85 -8.53 -17.83
CA ILE A 166 -8.87 -8.06 -18.83
C ILE A 166 -7.46 -8.53 -18.47
N ILE A 167 -7.03 -8.38 -17.22
CA ILE A 167 -5.71 -8.86 -16.78
C ILE A 167 -5.64 -10.37 -16.79
N LEU A 168 -6.65 -11.10 -16.28
CA LEU A 168 -6.64 -12.57 -16.27
C LEU A 168 -6.52 -13.17 -17.68
N ILE A 169 -7.27 -12.63 -18.66
CA ILE A 169 -7.22 -13.06 -20.07
C ILE A 169 -5.86 -12.71 -20.69
N PHE A 170 -5.33 -11.51 -20.43
CA PHE A 170 -4.03 -11.13 -20.97
C PHE A 170 -2.89 -11.95 -20.35
N SER A 171 -2.92 -12.21 -19.04
CA SER A 171 -1.97 -13.10 -18.34
C SER A 171 -1.99 -14.51 -18.90
N SER A 172 -3.15 -15.12 -19.14
CA SER A 172 -3.22 -16.50 -19.66
C SER A 172 -2.70 -16.60 -21.09
N LEU A 173 -3.02 -15.61 -21.96
CA LEU A 173 -2.46 -15.53 -23.32
C LEU A 173 -0.93 -15.37 -23.32
N MET A 174 -0.38 -14.57 -22.41
CA MET A 174 1.07 -14.45 -22.23
C MET A 174 1.72 -15.75 -21.72
N MET A 175 1.05 -16.49 -20.82
CA MET A 175 1.55 -17.78 -20.34
C MET A 175 1.54 -18.87 -21.43
N MET A 176 0.54 -18.89 -22.31
CA MET A 176 0.46 -19.87 -23.41
C MET A 176 1.50 -19.66 -24.51
N THR A 177 2.14 -18.49 -24.58
CA THR A 177 3.08 -18.11 -25.65
C THR A 177 4.56 -18.23 -25.25
N GLN A 178 4.87 -18.78 -24.07
CA GLN A 178 6.23 -19.06 -23.57
C GLN A 178 7.22 -17.87 -23.59
N TYR A 179 6.73 -16.63 -23.62
CA TYR A 179 7.60 -15.45 -23.66
C TYR A 179 8.41 -15.31 -22.36
N SER A 180 9.73 -15.22 -22.51
CA SER A 180 10.69 -14.80 -21.46
C SER A 180 10.61 -13.30 -21.12
N ASP A 181 9.53 -12.65 -21.52
CA ASP A 181 9.30 -11.21 -21.39
C ASP A 181 9.06 -10.81 -19.92
N PRO A 182 9.72 -9.75 -19.40
CA PRO A 182 9.51 -9.25 -18.04
C PRO A 182 8.05 -8.88 -17.72
N TYR A 183 7.26 -8.46 -18.70
CA TYR A 183 5.85 -8.13 -18.55
C TYR A 183 4.99 -9.39 -18.39
N ALA A 184 5.28 -10.46 -19.16
CA ALA A 184 4.64 -11.76 -19.00
C ALA A 184 4.90 -12.35 -17.60
N LEU A 185 6.16 -12.33 -17.16
CA LEU A 185 6.56 -12.77 -15.81
C LEU A 185 5.95 -11.91 -14.69
N ALA A 186 5.80 -10.60 -14.90
CA ALA A 186 5.17 -9.71 -13.92
C ALA A 186 3.66 -9.99 -13.77
N LEU A 187 2.99 -10.30 -14.89
CA LEU A 187 1.58 -10.67 -14.93
C LEU A 187 1.31 -12.06 -14.33
N GLN A 188 2.17 -13.04 -14.62
CA GLN A 188 2.13 -14.37 -14.00
C GLN A 188 2.36 -14.28 -12.48
N TYR A 189 3.35 -13.50 -12.03
CA TYR A 189 3.56 -13.26 -10.60
C TYR A 189 2.35 -12.57 -9.95
N PHE A 190 1.73 -11.59 -10.62
CA PHE A 190 0.55 -10.90 -10.12
C PHE A 190 -0.64 -11.85 -9.96
N TYR A 191 -0.77 -12.84 -10.85
CA TYR A 191 -1.72 -13.95 -10.73
C TYR A 191 -1.37 -14.91 -9.56
N ASN A 192 -0.13 -15.38 -9.47
CA ASN A 192 0.30 -16.27 -8.37
C ASN A 192 0.17 -15.57 -6.99
N SER A 193 0.37 -14.25 -6.94
CA SER A 193 0.11 -13.44 -5.74
C SER A 193 -1.38 -13.42 -5.36
N PHE A 194 -2.26 -13.34 -6.35
CA PHE A 194 -3.72 -13.29 -6.14
C PHE A 194 -4.23 -14.56 -5.45
N GLU A 195 -3.77 -15.75 -5.88
CA GLU A 195 -4.14 -17.04 -5.29
C GLU A 195 -3.76 -17.12 -3.80
N ASN A 196 -2.53 -16.73 -3.45
CA ASN A 196 -2.03 -16.73 -2.07
C ASN A 196 -2.87 -15.85 -1.12
N TYR A 197 -3.49 -14.78 -1.62
CA TYR A 197 -4.30 -13.84 -0.81
C TYR A 197 -5.69 -14.35 -0.39
N PHE A 198 -6.13 -15.53 -0.85
CA PHE A 198 -7.37 -16.17 -0.38
C PHE A 198 -7.16 -17.23 0.72
N SER A 199 -5.91 -17.48 1.12
CA SER A 199 -5.63 -18.24 2.34
C SER A 199 -6.14 -17.49 3.59
N VAL A 200 -6.76 -18.21 4.53
CA VAL A 200 -7.26 -17.68 5.81
C VAL A 200 -6.62 -18.48 6.94
N GLN A 201 -5.68 -17.89 7.69
CA GLN A 201 -4.86 -18.64 8.65
C GLN A 201 -4.51 -17.91 9.96
N ASN A 202 -4.82 -16.63 10.17
CA ASN A 202 -4.46 -15.93 11.42
C ASN A 202 -5.49 -14.86 11.85
N TRP A 203 -5.68 -14.67 13.16
CA TRP A 203 -6.54 -13.64 13.76
C TRP A 203 -5.76 -12.54 14.52
N GLY A 204 -4.42 -12.62 14.59
CA GLY A 204 -3.59 -11.74 15.45
C GLY A 204 -3.61 -10.25 15.08
N HIS A 205 -3.86 -9.91 13.80
CA HIS A 205 -4.03 -8.53 13.35
C HIS A 205 -5.34 -7.91 13.87
N ILE A 206 -6.38 -8.72 14.09
CA ILE A 206 -7.68 -8.29 14.61
C ILE A 206 -7.55 -7.92 16.08
N LEU A 207 -6.82 -8.72 16.87
CA LEU A 207 -6.44 -8.37 18.24
C LEU A 207 -5.57 -7.11 18.30
N THR A 208 -4.66 -6.92 17.32
CA THR A 208 -3.83 -5.70 17.24
C THR A 208 -4.68 -4.46 16.96
N LEU A 209 -5.61 -4.53 15.99
CA LEU A 209 -6.54 -3.43 15.68
C LEU A 209 -7.47 -3.14 16.86
N GLY A 210 -8.00 -4.18 17.51
CA GLY A 210 -8.85 -4.07 18.70
C GLY A 210 -8.15 -3.40 19.88
N LYS A 211 -6.87 -3.71 20.12
CA LYS A 211 -6.05 -3.04 21.14
C LYS A 211 -5.74 -1.57 20.79
N GLN A 212 -5.48 -1.26 19.51
CA GLN A 212 -4.96 0.05 19.09
C GLN A 212 -6.05 1.07 18.69
N ALA A 213 -7.26 0.63 18.34
CA ALA A 213 -8.34 1.49 17.87
C ALA A 213 -9.75 1.07 18.37
N PRO A 214 -9.95 0.73 19.66
CA PRO A 214 -11.24 0.22 20.16
C PRO A 214 -12.37 1.27 20.03
N LEU A 215 -12.06 2.55 20.27
CA LEU A 215 -13.02 3.65 20.10
C LEU A 215 -13.46 3.79 18.63
N HIS A 216 -12.55 3.63 17.68
CA HIS A 216 -12.87 3.73 16.25
C HIS A 216 -13.73 2.56 15.78
N LEU A 217 -13.46 1.34 16.26
CA LEU A 217 -14.31 0.17 16.02
C LEU A 217 -15.71 0.35 16.61
N LEU A 218 -15.81 0.91 17.82
CA LEU A 218 -17.09 1.25 18.45
C LEU A 218 -17.86 2.30 17.64
N LEU A 219 -17.18 3.35 17.14
CA LEU A 219 -17.79 4.37 16.27
C LEU A 219 -18.29 3.76 14.94
N ILE A 220 -17.53 2.86 14.32
CA ILE A 220 -17.94 2.11 13.11
C ILE A 220 -19.19 1.27 13.39
N PHE A 221 -19.25 0.58 14.53
CA PHE A 221 -20.40 -0.22 14.94
C PHE A 221 -21.65 0.64 15.18
N ILE A 222 -21.53 1.71 15.99
CA ILE A 222 -22.65 2.62 16.28
C ILE A 222 -23.14 3.29 14.99
N ALA A 223 -22.25 3.67 14.07
CA ALA A 223 -22.62 4.26 12.78
C ALA A 223 -23.40 3.26 11.91
N SER A 224 -22.94 2.01 11.86
CA SER A 224 -23.61 0.92 11.14
C SER A 224 -25.03 0.67 11.65
N VAL A 225 -25.18 0.51 12.97
CA VAL A 225 -26.49 0.34 13.63
C VAL A 225 -27.38 1.58 13.43
N SER A 226 -26.80 2.79 13.45
CA SER A 226 -27.53 4.04 13.25
C SER A 226 -28.13 4.16 11.85
N ILE A 227 -27.39 3.82 10.79
CA ILE A 227 -27.92 3.80 9.42
C ILE A 227 -29.04 2.78 9.29
N LEU A 228 -28.85 1.57 9.84
CA LEU A 228 -29.84 0.49 9.75
C LEU A 228 -31.16 0.82 10.48
N ARG A 229 -31.09 1.55 11.61
CA ARG A 229 -32.28 2.03 12.36
C ARG A 229 -32.93 3.28 11.75
N THR A 230 -32.22 4.09 10.97
CA THR A 230 -32.72 5.41 10.52
C THR A 230 -33.42 5.35 9.16
N ASN A 231 -34.71 5.01 9.16
CA ASN A 231 -35.53 4.93 7.94
C ASN A 231 -35.45 6.19 7.04
N LYS A 232 -35.38 7.40 7.63
CA LYS A 232 -35.51 8.68 6.90
C LYS A 232 -34.49 8.89 5.77
N ASN A 233 -33.28 8.33 5.88
CA ASN A 233 -32.21 8.45 4.88
C ASN A 233 -31.57 7.09 4.49
N ARG A 234 -32.12 5.95 4.95
CA ARG A 234 -31.46 4.62 4.85
C ARG A 234 -30.98 4.28 3.43
N ARG A 235 -31.84 4.47 2.42
CA ARG A 235 -31.51 4.24 0.99
C ARG A 235 -30.29 5.05 0.55
N SER A 236 -30.29 6.34 0.87
CA SER A 236 -29.23 7.30 0.52
C SER A 236 -27.90 7.07 1.23
N TRP A 237 -27.83 6.20 2.24
CA TRP A 237 -26.59 5.87 2.96
C TRP A 237 -26.17 4.38 2.87
N LEU A 238 -27.05 3.51 2.38
CA LEU A 238 -26.79 2.07 2.24
C LEU A 238 -25.56 1.76 1.36
N PRO A 239 -25.28 2.45 0.23
CA PRO A 239 -24.04 2.26 -0.51
C PRO A 239 -22.77 2.47 0.33
N VAL A 240 -22.67 3.59 1.08
CA VAL A 240 -21.50 3.86 1.94
C VAL A 240 -21.39 2.86 3.08
N LEU A 241 -22.52 2.43 3.67
CA LEU A 241 -22.53 1.37 4.68
C LEU A 241 -21.91 0.08 4.14
N VAL A 242 -22.35 -0.39 2.96
CA VAL A 242 -21.84 -1.61 2.34
C VAL A 242 -20.37 -1.46 1.93
N LEU A 243 -19.97 -0.36 1.30
CA LEU A 243 -18.57 -0.05 0.98
C LEU A 243 -17.66 -0.16 2.22
N SER A 244 -18.11 0.40 3.34
CA SER A 244 -17.36 0.43 4.60
C SER A 244 -17.31 -0.94 5.28
N LEU A 245 -18.43 -1.66 5.34
CA LEU A 245 -18.49 -3.00 5.94
C LEU A 245 -17.75 -4.05 5.10
N THR A 246 -17.82 -3.99 3.77
CA THR A 246 -17.03 -4.84 2.87
C THR A 246 -15.54 -4.57 3.04
N MET A 247 -15.13 -3.31 3.22
CA MET A 247 -13.73 -2.96 3.52
C MET A 247 -13.27 -3.48 4.88
N VAL A 248 -14.08 -3.34 5.93
CA VAL A 248 -13.79 -3.95 7.24
C VAL A 248 -13.69 -5.47 7.10
N PHE A 249 -14.63 -6.12 6.41
CA PHE A 249 -14.60 -7.57 6.17
C PHE A 249 -13.31 -8.04 5.46
N PHE A 250 -12.86 -7.34 4.42
CA PHE A 250 -11.58 -7.66 3.77
C PHE A 250 -10.36 -7.35 4.66
N ILE A 251 -10.41 -6.30 5.51
CA ILE A 251 -9.38 -6.05 6.53
C ILE A 251 -9.30 -7.19 7.56
N LEU A 252 -10.44 -7.79 7.92
CA LEU A 252 -10.49 -8.94 8.83
C LEU A 252 -9.98 -10.23 8.16
N LEU A 253 -10.41 -10.52 6.93
CA LEU A 253 -10.03 -11.75 6.20
C LEU A 253 -8.55 -11.81 5.78
N HIS A 254 -7.90 -10.67 5.51
CA HIS A 254 -6.61 -10.68 4.82
C HIS A 254 -5.46 -11.22 5.69
N ASN A 255 -4.72 -12.19 5.16
CA ASN A 255 -3.67 -12.92 5.87
C ASN A 255 -2.36 -12.12 6.12
N GLU A 256 -2.21 -10.90 5.59
CA GLU A 256 -1.03 -10.08 5.88
C GLU A 256 -1.04 -9.52 7.31
N LYS A 257 -0.10 -10.00 8.13
CA LYS A 257 0.12 -9.67 9.55
C LYS A 257 0.42 -8.19 9.87
N TRP A 258 0.32 -7.28 8.90
CA TRP A 258 0.96 -5.97 8.95
C TRP A 258 -0.03 -4.81 9.10
N ARG A 259 0.16 -4.00 10.16
CA ARG A 259 -0.58 -2.74 10.43
C ARG A 259 -0.66 -1.84 9.18
N PHE A 260 0.36 -1.88 8.32
CA PHE A 260 0.46 -1.08 7.09
C PHE A 260 -0.53 -1.47 5.97
N PHE A 261 -1.15 -2.65 5.96
CA PHE A 261 -2.20 -3.01 4.99
C PHE A 261 -3.53 -2.30 5.32
N ILE A 262 -3.85 -2.23 6.61
CA ILE A 262 -5.09 -1.68 7.14
C ILE A 262 -5.19 -0.19 6.82
N GLY A 263 -4.13 0.57 7.10
CA GLY A 263 -4.08 2.03 7.01
C GLY A 263 -4.79 2.62 5.79
N PRO A 264 -4.31 2.37 4.55
CA PRO A 264 -4.90 2.97 3.34
C PRO A 264 -6.41 2.71 3.18
N HIS A 265 -6.87 1.49 3.46
CA HIS A 265 -8.28 1.07 3.29
C HIS A 265 -9.24 1.74 4.28
N LEU A 266 -8.75 2.30 5.38
CA LEU A 266 -9.57 3.11 6.29
C LEU A 266 -10.22 4.32 5.59
N SER A 267 -9.64 4.81 4.48
CA SER A 267 -10.19 5.93 3.69
C SER A 267 -11.63 5.69 3.23
N PHE A 268 -12.03 4.44 2.99
CA PHE A 268 -13.40 4.06 2.68
C PHE A 268 -14.26 3.95 3.93
N VAL A 269 -13.73 3.32 4.99
CA VAL A 269 -14.41 3.12 6.28
C VAL A 269 -14.75 4.46 6.94
N ALA A 270 -13.92 5.48 6.76
CA ALA A 270 -14.17 6.84 7.26
C ALA A 270 -15.39 7.53 6.62
N LEU A 271 -15.83 7.10 5.42
CA LEU A 271 -17.04 7.64 4.79
C LEU A 271 -18.33 7.27 5.57
N LEU A 272 -18.30 6.22 6.39
CA LEU A 272 -19.42 5.82 7.25
C LEU A 272 -19.65 6.79 8.41
N ILE A 273 -18.56 7.30 9.02
CA ILE A 273 -18.58 8.01 10.30
C ILE A 273 -19.45 9.29 10.31
N PRO A 274 -19.51 10.11 9.23
CA PRO A 274 -20.35 11.31 9.21
C PRO A 274 -21.86 11.03 9.28
N SER A 275 -22.31 9.78 9.09
CA SER A 275 -23.71 9.39 9.36
C SER A 275 -24.10 9.61 10.82
N LEU A 276 -23.17 9.39 11.78
CA LEU A 276 -23.40 9.63 13.22
C LEU A 276 -23.85 11.07 13.50
N PHE A 277 -23.24 12.05 12.84
CA PHE A 277 -23.57 13.46 13.02
C PHE A 277 -24.98 13.82 12.50
N TYR A 278 -25.52 13.00 11.59
CA TYR A 278 -26.88 13.11 11.08
C TYR A 278 -27.92 12.33 11.90
N THR A 279 -27.58 11.15 12.43
CA THR A 279 -28.50 10.29 13.17
C THR A 279 -28.64 10.71 14.64
N LEU A 280 -27.55 11.15 15.27
CA LEU A 280 -27.54 11.69 16.64
C LEU A 280 -28.16 13.09 16.63
N SER A 281 -29.48 13.17 16.73
CA SER A 281 -30.26 14.35 16.35
C SER A 281 -30.20 15.53 17.32
N LYS A 282 -29.91 15.31 18.61
CA LYS A 282 -29.88 16.34 19.68
C LYS A 282 -28.73 16.12 20.67
N GLY A 283 -28.36 17.20 21.38
CA GLY A 283 -27.52 17.15 22.58
C GLY A 283 -26.00 17.20 22.36
N TRP A 284 -25.28 17.19 23.49
CA TRP A 284 -23.82 17.28 23.64
C TRP A 284 -23.02 16.30 22.77
N MET A 285 -23.60 15.14 22.42
CA MET A 285 -23.02 14.15 21.51
C MET A 285 -22.56 14.74 20.15
N LYS A 286 -23.24 15.76 19.63
CA LYS A 286 -22.83 16.45 18.39
C LYS A 286 -21.53 17.24 18.52
N THR A 287 -21.20 17.69 19.73
CA THR A 287 -19.96 18.41 20.06
C THR A 287 -18.87 17.42 20.51
N LEU A 288 -19.27 16.39 21.26
CA LEU A 288 -18.38 15.35 21.78
C LEU A 288 -17.66 14.59 20.66
N ILE A 289 -18.35 14.18 19.59
CA ILE A 289 -17.73 13.39 18.52
C ILE A 289 -16.61 14.19 17.82
N PRO A 290 -16.82 15.42 17.32
CA PRO A 290 -15.73 16.27 16.84
C PRO A 290 -14.63 16.49 17.89
N PHE A 291 -14.98 16.74 19.16
CA PHE A 291 -14.00 16.96 20.24
C PHE A 291 -13.10 15.74 20.46
N LEU A 292 -13.66 14.53 20.58
CA LEU A 292 -12.89 13.29 20.72
C LEU A 292 -12.00 13.00 19.51
N LEU A 293 -12.48 13.30 18.29
CA LEU A 293 -11.72 13.12 17.05
C LEU A 293 -10.65 14.21 16.81
N VAL A 294 -10.68 15.33 17.53
CA VAL A 294 -9.59 16.33 17.59
C VAL A 294 -8.62 16.01 18.73
N LEU A 295 -9.12 15.58 19.88
CA LEU A 295 -8.31 15.26 21.05
C LEU A 295 -7.43 14.03 20.83
N THR A 296 -7.92 12.99 20.14
CA THR A 296 -7.13 11.77 19.86
C THR A 296 -5.87 12.04 19.02
N PRO A 297 -5.90 12.75 17.87
CA PRO A 297 -4.68 13.18 17.18
C PRO A 297 -3.69 13.91 18.10
N VAL A 298 -4.17 14.90 18.86
CA VAL A 298 -3.31 15.71 19.74
C VAL A 298 -2.63 14.85 20.81
N LEU A 299 -3.36 13.94 21.45
CA LEU A 299 -2.77 12.98 22.40
C LEU A 299 -1.78 12.04 21.72
N PHE A 300 -2.08 11.53 20.52
CA PHE A 300 -1.18 10.61 19.81
C PHE A 300 0.09 11.27 19.24
N THR A 301 0.08 12.57 18.90
CA THR A 301 1.31 13.25 18.44
C THR A 301 2.44 13.18 19.47
N ARG A 302 2.13 13.15 20.77
CA ARG A 302 3.11 12.98 21.86
C ARG A 302 3.75 11.59 21.92
N TYR A 303 3.10 10.57 21.37
CA TYR A 303 3.58 9.17 21.36
C TYR A 303 4.13 8.72 20.00
N SER A 304 3.76 9.40 18.92
CA SER A 304 4.24 9.07 17.58
C SER A 304 5.62 9.70 17.33
N GLN A 305 6.61 8.89 16.93
CA GLN A 305 8.01 9.29 16.70
C GLN A 305 8.22 10.17 15.44
N TRP A 306 7.37 11.17 15.19
CA TRP A 306 7.47 12.08 14.04
C TRP A 306 8.74 12.95 14.06
N HIS A 307 9.34 13.13 15.24
CA HIS A 307 10.63 13.80 15.43
C HIS A 307 11.86 12.88 15.27
N SER A 308 11.69 11.63 14.83
CA SER A 308 12.83 10.75 14.54
C SER A 308 13.61 11.28 13.32
N SER A 309 14.85 11.73 13.55
CA SER A 309 15.67 12.31 12.50
C SER A 309 16.06 11.27 11.45
N ASN A 310 15.94 11.63 10.17
CA ASN A 310 16.40 10.79 9.07
C ASN A 310 17.93 10.67 9.00
N LYS A 311 18.69 11.44 9.78
CA LYS A 311 20.17 11.50 9.73
C LYS A 311 20.84 10.12 9.87
N THR A 312 20.28 9.21 10.66
CA THR A 312 20.83 7.83 10.75
C THR A 312 20.58 7.04 9.47
N GLN A 313 19.45 7.24 8.79
CA GLN A 313 19.21 6.61 7.49
C GLN A 313 20.09 7.23 6.39
N GLU A 314 20.27 8.55 6.41
CA GLU A 314 21.15 9.31 5.51
C GLU A 314 22.61 8.84 5.61
N LEU A 315 23.16 8.75 6.84
CA LEU A 315 24.51 8.22 7.08
C LEU A 315 24.69 6.79 6.55
N ILE A 316 23.68 5.93 6.73
CA ILE A 316 23.71 4.55 6.23
C ILE A 316 23.64 4.51 4.70
N ILE A 317 22.81 5.34 4.06
CA ILE A 317 22.75 5.44 2.59
C ILE A 317 24.12 5.86 2.05
N ASN A 318 24.67 6.97 2.55
CA ASN A 318 25.94 7.51 2.09
C ASN A 318 27.11 6.50 2.26
N TYR A 319 27.14 5.73 3.35
CA TYR A 319 28.11 4.66 3.57
C TYR A 319 27.99 3.52 2.56
N LEU A 320 26.75 3.05 2.33
CA LEU A 320 26.48 1.98 1.38
C LEU A 320 26.74 2.42 -0.07
N GLU A 321 26.57 3.71 -0.38
CA GLU A 321 26.97 4.32 -1.66
C GLU A 321 28.50 4.38 -1.83
N ASP A 322 29.21 4.88 -0.81
CA ASP A 322 30.67 4.97 -0.84
C ASP A 322 31.31 3.59 -0.99
N MET A 323 30.89 2.61 -0.19
CA MET A 323 31.34 1.22 -0.29
C MET A 323 30.98 0.58 -1.64
N ALA A 324 29.85 0.92 -2.26
CA ALA A 324 29.53 0.47 -3.62
C ALA A 324 30.44 1.10 -4.68
N SER A 325 30.91 2.34 -4.48
CA SER A 325 31.82 3.05 -5.40
C SER A 325 33.21 2.41 -5.53
N TYR A 326 33.57 1.48 -4.64
CA TYR A 326 34.87 0.80 -4.65
C TYR A 326 34.97 -0.31 -5.72
N PHE A 327 33.87 -0.62 -6.39
CA PHE A 327 33.79 -1.65 -7.43
C PHE A 327 33.46 -1.04 -8.80
N ASP A 328 34.01 -1.60 -9.86
CA ASP A 328 33.60 -1.23 -11.22
C ASP A 328 32.23 -1.86 -11.51
N ASN A 329 31.23 -1.04 -11.82
CA ASN A 329 29.86 -1.49 -12.15
C ASN A 329 29.24 -2.44 -11.09
N PRO A 330 29.15 -2.05 -9.80
CA PRO A 330 28.69 -2.91 -8.72
C PRO A 330 27.28 -3.46 -9.00
N VAL A 331 27.17 -4.79 -8.97
CA VAL A 331 25.86 -5.44 -8.92
C VAL A 331 25.47 -5.55 -7.46
N VAL A 332 24.48 -4.77 -7.03
CA VAL A 332 23.96 -4.81 -5.66
C VAL A 332 22.62 -5.52 -5.61
N PHE A 333 22.47 -6.42 -4.63
CA PHE A 333 21.20 -6.92 -4.14
C PHE A 333 20.77 -6.15 -2.88
N ASP A 334 19.55 -5.61 -2.88
CA ASP A 334 19.01 -4.81 -1.78
C ASP A 334 17.63 -5.32 -1.34
N SER A 335 17.55 -5.81 -0.09
CA SER A 335 16.33 -6.36 0.50
C SER A 335 15.27 -5.33 0.91
N VAL A 336 15.52 -4.03 0.76
CA VAL A 336 14.66 -2.94 1.24
C VAL A 336 14.50 -1.80 0.23
N GLY A 337 15.46 -1.58 -0.67
CA GLY A 337 15.55 -0.37 -1.48
C GLY A 337 16.07 0.81 -0.66
N ILE A 338 17.16 0.60 0.07
CA ILE A 338 17.96 1.61 0.79
C ILE A 338 18.87 2.33 -0.20
N LEU A 339 19.50 1.59 -1.12
CA LEU A 339 20.25 2.12 -2.25
C LEU A 339 19.37 2.19 -3.50
N PRO A 340 19.02 3.39 -3.98
CA PRO A 340 18.62 3.58 -5.36
C PRO A 340 19.80 3.34 -6.32
N ARG A 341 19.46 3.28 -7.61
CA ARG A 341 20.08 2.32 -8.52
C ARG A 341 21.37 2.83 -9.15
N VAL A 342 22.51 2.26 -8.74
CA VAL A 342 23.61 2.05 -9.69
C VAL A 342 23.07 1.22 -10.85
N GLN A 343 23.45 1.55 -12.09
CA GLN A 343 22.72 1.13 -13.30
C GLN A 343 22.60 -0.40 -13.49
N ASN A 344 23.43 -1.20 -12.82
CA ASN A 344 23.46 -2.67 -12.89
C ASN A 344 22.91 -3.37 -11.62
N THR A 345 21.96 -2.75 -10.92
CA THR A 345 21.35 -3.30 -9.69
C THR A 345 20.30 -4.39 -9.93
N TYR A 346 20.30 -5.44 -9.10
CA TYR A 346 19.45 -6.62 -9.26
C TYR A 346 18.55 -6.88 -8.04
N TRP A 347 17.24 -6.89 -8.31
CA TRP A 347 16.15 -7.41 -7.47
C TRP A 347 15.86 -6.74 -6.11
N PHE A 348 14.60 -6.87 -5.70
CA PHE A 348 14.02 -6.43 -4.42
C PHE A 348 13.16 -7.58 -3.91
N ILE A 349 13.44 -8.10 -2.70
CA ILE A 349 12.59 -9.13 -2.08
C ILE A 349 11.45 -8.48 -1.29
N GLY A 350 10.21 -8.88 -1.60
CA GLY A 350 9.11 -8.75 -0.65
C GLY A 350 9.19 -9.86 0.41
N PRO A 351 9.45 -9.57 1.70
CA PRO A 351 9.83 -10.58 2.71
C PRO A 351 8.71 -11.56 3.13
N ASN A 352 7.53 -11.43 2.52
CA ASN A 352 6.34 -12.21 2.82
C ASN A 352 5.85 -13.05 1.62
N ASP A 353 6.48 -12.92 0.44
CA ASP A 353 6.13 -13.74 -0.71
C ASP A 353 7.12 -14.90 -0.86
N ARG A 354 6.57 -16.12 -0.90
CA ARG A 354 7.35 -17.35 -1.09
C ARG A 354 7.94 -17.41 -2.49
N VAL A 355 7.18 -17.02 -3.52
CA VAL A 355 7.64 -17.04 -4.92
C VAL A 355 8.85 -16.12 -5.09
N SER A 356 8.85 -14.94 -4.47
CA SER A 356 9.98 -14.01 -4.39
C SER A 356 11.17 -14.58 -3.64
N ALA A 357 10.97 -15.34 -2.55
CA ALA A 357 12.05 -16.00 -1.83
C ALA A 357 12.69 -17.11 -2.69
N ASP A 358 11.87 -17.98 -3.27
CA ASP A 358 12.29 -19.05 -4.17
C ASP A 358 13.03 -18.48 -5.39
N TYR A 359 12.50 -17.40 -5.98
CA TYR A 359 13.08 -16.71 -7.13
C TYR A 359 14.40 -16.01 -6.75
N ALA A 360 14.46 -15.33 -5.61
CA ALA A 360 15.63 -14.56 -5.23
C ALA A 360 16.82 -15.45 -4.84
N ILE A 361 16.59 -16.58 -4.16
CA ILE A 361 17.65 -17.59 -3.92
C ILE A 361 18.20 -18.08 -5.26
N ARG A 362 17.33 -18.43 -6.22
CA ARG A 362 17.74 -18.77 -7.59
C ARG A 362 18.44 -17.61 -8.32
N SER A 363 18.11 -16.36 -8.01
CA SER A 363 18.77 -15.17 -8.59
C SER A 363 20.19 -14.96 -8.05
N LEU A 364 20.42 -15.25 -6.76
CA LEU A 364 21.76 -15.16 -6.14
C LEU A 364 22.74 -16.17 -6.74
N GLY A 365 22.28 -17.39 -7.05
CA GLY A 365 23.09 -18.40 -7.73
C GLY A 365 23.27 -18.16 -9.24
N SER A 366 22.21 -17.74 -9.95
CA SER A 366 22.26 -17.56 -11.42
C SER A 366 22.83 -16.22 -11.89
N HIS A 367 22.74 -15.17 -11.07
CA HIS A 367 23.17 -13.81 -11.38
C HIS A 367 23.88 -13.19 -10.14
N PRO A 368 25.01 -13.75 -9.69
CA PRO A 368 25.60 -13.45 -8.39
C PRO A 368 26.05 -11.98 -8.25
N PRO A 369 25.40 -11.16 -7.39
CA PRO A 369 25.80 -9.78 -7.14
C PRO A 369 27.24 -9.66 -6.59
N THR A 370 27.80 -8.45 -6.72
CA THR A 370 29.03 -8.02 -6.03
C THR A 370 28.79 -7.82 -4.53
N LEU A 371 27.63 -7.24 -4.18
CA LEU A 371 27.25 -6.84 -2.83
C LEU A 371 25.82 -7.28 -2.48
N VAL A 372 25.62 -7.73 -1.24
CA VAL A 372 24.32 -8.22 -0.74
C VAL A 372 23.99 -7.60 0.61
N PHE A 373 22.87 -6.87 0.67
CA PHE A 373 22.39 -6.20 1.87
C PHE A 373 21.19 -6.94 2.50
N ILE A 374 21.48 -7.81 3.47
CA ILE A 374 20.49 -8.52 4.30
C ILE A 374 20.06 -7.60 5.46
N THR A 375 18.82 -7.12 5.40
CA THR A 375 18.17 -6.48 6.55
C THR A 375 17.35 -7.47 7.36
N ALA A 376 16.94 -7.06 8.57
CA ALA A 376 16.02 -7.81 9.43
C ALA A 376 14.69 -8.24 8.75
N LYS A 377 14.30 -7.62 7.62
CA LYS A 377 13.14 -8.09 6.84
C LYS A 377 13.32 -9.51 6.30
N LEU A 378 14.55 -9.92 5.96
CA LEU A 378 14.81 -11.25 5.42
C LEU A 378 14.92 -12.33 6.50
N LYS A 379 14.85 -11.98 7.79
CA LYS A 379 14.93 -12.93 8.92
C LYS A 379 14.00 -14.17 8.81
N PRO A 380 12.79 -14.11 8.21
CA PRO A 380 11.96 -15.30 8.00
C PRO A 380 12.53 -16.33 7.00
N ILE A 381 13.43 -15.92 6.10
CA ILE A 381 14.05 -16.76 5.07
C ILE A 381 15.59 -16.74 5.15
N SER A 382 16.16 -16.11 6.19
CA SER A 382 17.60 -15.85 6.25
C SER A 382 18.41 -17.13 6.37
N GLN A 383 17.92 -18.19 7.01
CA GLN A 383 18.65 -19.47 7.06
C GLN A 383 18.91 -20.08 5.67
N GLN A 384 17.97 -19.94 4.73
CA GLN A 384 18.14 -20.42 3.36
C GLN A 384 19.10 -19.52 2.57
N ILE A 385 18.95 -18.20 2.69
CA ILE A 385 19.84 -17.24 2.01
C ILE A 385 21.27 -17.29 2.57
N LEU A 386 21.45 -17.43 3.88
CA LEU A 386 22.77 -17.51 4.53
C LEU A 386 23.56 -18.76 4.09
N GLY A 387 22.87 -19.87 3.78
CA GLY A 387 23.52 -21.06 3.20
C GLY A 387 24.14 -20.79 1.83
N GLU A 388 23.40 -20.10 0.95
CA GLU A 388 23.88 -19.65 -0.36
C GLU A 388 25.02 -18.63 -0.23
N LEU A 389 24.89 -17.66 0.70
CA LEU A 389 25.90 -16.63 0.90
C LEU A 389 27.20 -17.17 1.49
N ALA A 390 27.17 -18.09 2.45
CA ALA A 390 28.38 -18.66 3.03
C ALA A 390 29.27 -19.39 2.00
N GLN A 391 28.68 -19.95 0.94
CA GLN A 391 29.41 -20.58 -0.16
C GLN A 391 30.13 -19.55 -1.03
N ASN A 392 29.44 -18.50 -1.47
CA ASN A 392 29.92 -17.62 -2.55
C ASN A 392 30.40 -16.22 -2.08
N TYR A 393 30.14 -15.84 -0.83
CA TYR A 393 30.36 -14.50 -0.27
C TYR A 393 31.11 -14.55 1.06
N HIS A 394 31.79 -13.45 1.38
CA HIS A 394 32.35 -13.18 2.70
C HIS A 394 31.43 -12.18 3.42
N GLN A 395 31.17 -12.38 4.72
CA GLN A 395 30.46 -11.39 5.51
C GLN A 395 31.45 -10.30 5.93
N TYR A 396 31.22 -9.06 5.50
CA TYR A 396 32.09 -7.93 5.85
C TYR A 396 31.63 -7.24 7.16
N GLU A 397 30.32 -7.02 7.30
CA GLU A 397 29.71 -6.46 8.51
C GLU A 397 28.36 -7.14 8.81
N VAL A 398 27.71 -6.78 9.91
CA VAL A 398 26.37 -7.31 10.27
C VAL A 398 25.34 -6.91 9.22
N GLY A 399 24.96 -7.86 8.35
CA GLY A 399 24.01 -7.66 7.26
C GLY A 399 24.64 -7.33 5.90
N ILE A 400 25.96 -7.16 5.82
CA ILE A 400 26.69 -6.82 4.59
C ILE A 400 27.57 -7.99 4.15
N TRP A 401 27.36 -8.46 2.93
CA TRP A 401 28.13 -9.54 2.32
C TRP A 401 28.71 -9.10 0.97
N VAL A 402 29.95 -9.50 0.69
CA VAL A 402 30.72 -9.16 -0.51
C VAL A 402 31.13 -10.46 -1.20
N ARG A 403 31.03 -10.53 -2.53
CA ARG A 403 31.42 -11.75 -3.26
C ARG A 403 32.93 -12.02 -3.10
N LYS A 404 33.33 -13.27 -2.85
CA LYS A 404 34.67 -13.60 -2.35
C LYS A 404 35.81 -13.12 -3.27
N ASP A 405 35.61 -13.17 -4.56
CA ASP A 405 36.52 -12.71 -5.63
C ASP A 405 36.66 -11.19 -5.76
N HIS A 406 35.85 -10.42 -5.03
CA HIS A 406 35.90 -8.95 -4.99
C HIS A 406 36.48 -8.39 -3.68
N MET A 407 36.80 -9.23 -2.68
CA MET A 407 37.24 -8.80 -1.35
C MET A 407 38.50 -7.94 -1.33
N ASP A 408 39.50 -8.25 -2.16
CA ASP A 408 40.81 -7.57 -2.12
C ASP A 408 40.70 -6.07 -2.44
N ARG A 409 39.77 -5.69 -3.32
CA ARG A 409 39.47 -4.29 -3.64
C ARG A 409 38.99 -3.52 -2.41
N LEU A 410 38.15 -4.13 -1.58
CA LEU A 410 37.58 -3.49 -0.40
C LEU A 410 38.59 -3.46 0.77
N ASN A 411 39.36 -4.54 0.94
CA ASN A 411 40.50 -4.59 1.87
C ASN A 411 41.54 -3.48 1.57
N SER A 412 41.77 -3.14 0.29
CA SER A 412 42.73 -2.11 -0.12
C SER A 412 42.32 -0.67 0.22
N ARG A 413 41.08 -0.42 0.69
CA ARG A 413 40.54 0.94 0.89
C ARG A 413 40.11 1.29 2.31
N GLN A 414 40.05 0.34 3.24
CA GLN A 414 39.63 0.53 4.65
C GLN A 414 38.46 1.53 4.84
N PRO A 415 37.21 1.17 4.48
CA PRO A 415 36.06 2.03 4.76
C PRO A 415 35.95 2.33 6.26
N GLY A 416 35.57 3.57 6.59
CA GLY A 416 35.42 4.01 7.97
C GLY A 416 34.24 3.32 8.65
N LEU A 417 34.53 2.41 9.57
CA LEU A 417 33.56 1.68 10.39
C LEU A 417 32.58 2.63 11.10
N ILE A 418 31.30 2.61 10.74
CA ILE A 418 30.27 3.45 11.37
C ILE A 418 29.41 2.61 12.34
N ALA A 419 29.67 2.73 13.63
CA ALA A 419 28.99 2.00 14.71
C ALA A 419 27.43 1.96 14.68
N PRO A 420 26.67 2.93 14.11
CA PRO A 420 25.21 2.82 13.97
C PRO A 420 24.73 1.68 13.06
N ILE A 421 25.60 1.08 12.24
CA ILE A 421 25.26 0.01 11.28
C ILE A 421 24.74 -1.22 12.02
N GLU A 422 25.50 -1.76 12.98
CA GLU A 422 25.06 -2.92 13.78
C GLU A 422 23.72 -2.66 14.47
N TYR A 423 23.55 -1.47 15.07
CA TYR A 423 22.29 -1.08 15.71
C TYR A 423 21.14 -1.04 14.71
N TRP A 424 21.33 -0.49 13.50
CA TRP A 424 20.27 -0.42 12.51
C TRP A 424 19.91 -1.81 11.95
N PHE A 425 20.88 -2.65 11.63
CA PHE A 425 20.60 -4.01 11.14
C PHE A 425 20.00 -4.93 12.22
N SER A 426 20.29 -4.71 13.51
CA SER A 426 19.74 -5.50 14.62
C SER A 426 18.42 -4.96 15.23
N HIS A 427 18.19 -3.63 15.23
CA HIS A 427 17.06 -3.00 15.94
C HIS A 427 16.05 -2.23 15.08
N SER A 428 16.39 -1.80 13.85
CA SER A 428 15.54 -0.86 13.06
C SER A 428 14.11 -1.36 12.78
N MET A 429 13.89 -2.68 12.82
CA MET A 429 12.57 -3.31 12.73
C MET A 429 12.41 -4.47 13.73
N ARG A 430 12.67 -4.21 15.02
CA ARG A 430 11.76 -4.84 16.01
C ARG A 430 10.34 -4.30 15.71
N PRO A 431 9.29 -5.13 15.67
CA PRO A 431 7.94 -4.58 15.76
C PRO A 431 7.86 -3.85 17.12
N PRO A 432 7.27 -2.64 17.20
CA PRO A 432 6.91 -2.08 18.49
C PRO A 432 5.78 -2.93 19.07
N ASP A 433 6.12 -3.65 20.14
CA ASP A 433 5.34 -4.67 20.82
C ASP A 433 3.90 -4.20 21.15
#